data_AF-A0A5E4IIB2-F1
#
_entry.id   AF-A0A5E4IIB2-F1
#
_cell.length_a   1.000
_cell.length_b   1.000
_cell.length_c   1.000
_cell.angle_alpha   90.00
_cell.angle_beta   90.00
_cell.angle_gamma   90.00
#
_symmetry.space_group_name_H-M   'P 1'
#
loop_
_entity.id
_entity.type
_entity.pdbx_description
1 polymer ?
#
loop_
_entity_poly.entity_id
_entity_poly.type
_entity_poly.pdbx_seq_one_letter_code
_entity_poly.pdbx_strand_id
1 'polypeptide(L)' 'MEANKRIPVTESVWIDLSSLKKAGQTYSQLLEEMIEDRKKARLFRDMEKIEEEGDFVEFPW' A
#
# COMPACT_ATOMS: atom_id res chain seq x y z
N MET A 1 1.37 22.07 -12.41
CA MET A 1 0.11 22.23 -11.65
C MET A 1 -0.10 20.95 -10.86
N GLU A 2 0.01 20.98 -9.53
CA GLU A 2 -0.36 19.82 -8.70
C GLU A 2 -1.89 19.70 -8.70
N ALA A 3 -2.39 18.63 -9.30
CA ALA A 3 -3.82 18.36 -9.32
C ALA A 3 -4.27 17.86 -7.94
N ASN A 4 -4.72 18.78 -7.08
CA ASN A 4 -5.28 18.44 -5.77
C ASN A 4 -6.65 17.77 -5.91
N LYS A 5 -6.66 16.43 -5.99
CA LYS A 5 -7.88 15.62 -5.89
C LYS A 5 -8.27 15.45 -4.42
N ARG A 6 -9.56 15.59 -4.11
CA ARG A 6 -10.10 15.41 -2.75
C ARG A 6 -10.74 14.03 -2.63
N ILE A 7 -10.51 13.36 -1.51
CA ILE A 7 -11.15 12.10 -1.16
C ILE A 7 -12.11 12.38 0.00
N PRO A 8 -13.44 12.34 -0.20
CA PRO A 8 -14.37 12.45 0.91
C PRO A 8 -14.27 11.19 1.77
N VAL A 9 -14.13 11.39 3.09
CA VAL A 9 -14.08 10.31 4.08
C VAL A 9 -15.10 10.59 5.18
N THR A 10 -15.49 9.55 5.91
CA THR A 10 -16.30 9.73 7.13
C THR A 10 -15.46 10.35 8.24
N GLU A 11 -16.11 10.94 9.24
CA GLU A 11 -15.44 11.52 10.41
C GLU A 11 -14.63 10.47 11.17
N SER A 12 -15.15 9.24 11.31
CA SER A 12 -14.43 8.13 11.93
C SER A 12 -13.11 7.83 11.22
N VAL A 13 -13.14 7.67 9.89
CA VAL A 13 -11.94 7.41 9.08
C VAL A 13 -10.97 8.59 9.14
N TRP A 14 -11.48 9.83 9.21
CA TRP A 14 -10.64 11.01 9.37
C TRP A 14 -9.89 11.00 10.70
N ILE A 15 -10.56 10.65 11.80
CA ILE A 15 -9.94 10.53 13.13
C ILE A 15 -8.86 9.44 13.10
N ASP A 16 -9.15 8.27 12.54
CA ASP A 16 -8.20 7.17 12.43
C ASP A 16 -6.96 7.58 11.60
N LEU A 17 -7.15 8.19 10.43
CA LEU A 17 -6.06 8.71 9.61
C LEU A 17 -5.24 9.77 10.36
N SER A 18 -5.88 10.63 11.15
CA SER A 18 -5.18 11.65 11.94
C SER A 18 -4.30 11.02 13.03
N SER A 19 -4.73 9.90 13.62
CA SER A 19 -3.95 9.17 14.63
C SER A 19 -2.75 8.43 14.05
N LEU A 20 -2.84 7.98 12.80
CA LEU A 20 -1.75 7.29 12.09
C LEU A 20 -0.67 8.26 11.58
N LYS A 21 -1.02 9.53 11.43
CA LYS A 21 -0.16 10.58 10.87
C LYS A 21 0.98 10.95 11.82
N LYS A 22 2.21 10.95 11.32
CA LYS A 22 3.40 11.38 12.08
C LYS A 22 3.50 12.91 12.17
N ALA A 23 4.26 13.40 13.16
CA ALA A 23 4.55 14.83 13.29
C ALA A 23 5.26 15.36 12.02
N GLY A 24 4.74 16.45 11.44
CA GLY A 24 5.30 17.06 10.22
C GLY A 24 4.92 16.36 8.90
N GLN A 25 4.31 15.18 8.93
CA GLN A 25 3.87 14.46 7.73
C GLN A 25 2.60 15.10 7.14
N THR A 26 2.36 14.99 5.84
CA THR A 26 1.09 15.33 5.19
C THR A 26 0.21 14.09 5.01
N TYR A 27 -1.10 14.28 4.80
CA TYR A 27 -1.97 13.14 4.49
C TYR A 27 -1.59 12.44 3.18
N SER A 28 -1.11 13.18 2.17
CA SER A 28 -0.62 12.58 0.93
C SER A 28 0.54 11.63 1.19
N GLN A 29 1.52 12.04 2.01
CA GLN A 29 2.65 11.18 2.40
C GLN A 29 2.21 9.95 3.19
N LEU A 30 1.26 10.10 4.11
CA LEU A 30 0.70 8.95 4.85
C LEU A 30 0.03 7.97 3.89
N LEU A 31 -0.78 8.46 2.96
CA LEU A 31 -1.47 7.62 1.98
C LEU A 31 -0.49 6.93 1.02
N GLU A 32 0.59 7.60 0.61
CA GLU A 32 1.67 6.99 -0.17
C GLU A 32 2.35 5.84 0.59
N GLU A 33 2.70 6.03 1.87
CA GLU A 33 3.27 4.97 2.73
C GLU A 33 2.31 3.76 2.80
N MET A 34 1.02 4.00 3.08
CA MET A 34 0.01 2.94 3.15
C MET A 34 -0.19 2.19 1.83
N ILE A 35 -0.12 2.90 0.70
CA ILE A 35 -0.21 2.29 -0.64
C ILE A 35 0.98 1.37 -0.88
N GLU A 36 2.19 1.81 -0.56
CA GLU A 36 3.40 1.02 -0.73
C GLU A 36 3.40 -0.22 0.16
N ASP A 37 2.98 -0.10 1.41
CA ASP A 37 2.87 -1.25 2.32
C ASP A 37 1.85 -2.28 1.81
N ARG A 38 0.72 -1.82 1.26
CA ARG A 38 -0.27 -2.72 0.65
C ARG A 38 0.26 -3.43 -0.59
N LYS A 39 1.04 -2.73 -1.44
CA LYS A 39 1.68 -3.34 -2.61
C LYS A 39 2.68 -4.41 -2.19
N LYS A 40 3.52 -4.13 -1.19
CA LYS A 40 4.48 -5.10 -0.65
C LYS A 40 3.77 -6.32 -0.09
N ALA A 41 2.74 -6.11 0.74
CA ALA A 41 1.96 -7.21 1.29
C ALA A 41 1.33 -8.10 0.21
N ARG A 42 0.83 -7.49 -0.88
CA ARG A 42 0.34 -8.24 -2.03
C ARG A 42 1.45 -9.02 -2.73
N LEU A 43 2.60 -8.39 -2.98
CA LEU A 43 3.74 -9.04 -3.61
C LEU A 43 4.20 -10.28 -2.83
N PHE A 44 4.31 -10.16 -1.50
CA PHE A 44 4.69 -11.29 -0.65
C PHE A 44 3.68 -12.44 -0.71
N ARG A 45 2.37 -12.14 -0.67
CA ARG A 45 1.33 -13.16 -0.82
C ARG A 45 1.36 -13.83 -2.19
N ASP A 46 1.55 -13.04 -3.24
CA ASP A 46 1.61 -13.56 -4.61
C ASP A 46 2.85 -14.47 -4.77
N MET A 47 3.98 -14.13 -4.13
CA MET A 47 5.19 -14.95 -4.12
C MET A 47 5.03 -16.25 -3.32
N GLU A 48 4.46 -16.18 -2.11
CA GLU A 48 4.15 -17.35 -1.29
C GLU A 48 3.24 -18.33 -2.05
N LYS A 49 2.22 -17.82 -2.72
CA LYS A 49 1.34 -18.63 -3.55
C LYS A 49 2.07 -19.30 -4.71
N ILE A 50 2.98 -18.59 -5.39
CA ILE A 50 3.79 -19.16 -6.47
C ILE A 50 4.75 -20.23 -5.92
N GLU A 51 5.29 -20.07 -4.72
CA GLU A 51 6.14 -21.08 -4.09
C GLU A 51 5.36 -22.36 -3.74
N GLU A 52 4.13 -22.23 -3.24
CA GLU A 52 3.28 -23.37 -2.89
C GLU A 52 2.68 -24.11 -4.10
N GLU A 53 2.26 -23.37 -5.13
CA GLU A 53 1.53 -23.92 -6.28
C GLU A 53 2.38 -24.05 -7.55
N GLY A 54 3.59 -23.49 -7.56
CA GLY A 54 4.41 -23.33 -8.76
C GLY A 54 5.10 -24.62 -9.20
N ASP A 55 4.91 -24.98 -10.46
CA ASP A 55 5.73 -25.97 -11.14
C ASP A 55 6.94 -25.27 -11.75
N PHE A 56 8.03 -25.21 -10.99
CA PHE A 56 9.24 -24.48 -11.37
C PHE A 56 10.04 -25.28 -12.40
N VAL A 57 10.14 -24.76 -13.63
CA VAL A 57 10.98 -25.32 -14.68
C VAL A 57 12.32 -24.58 -14.74
N GLU A 58 13.41 -25.30 -14.99
CA GLU A 58 14.70 -24.66 -15.23
C GLU A 58 14.62 -23.75 -16.45
N PHE A 59 15.12 -22.52 -16.31
CA PHE A 59 15.21 -21.60 -17.43
C PHE A 59 16.32 -22.07 -18.37
N PRO A 60 16.01 -22.41 -19.63
CA PRO A 60 17.03 -22.87 -20.57
C PRO A 60 17.86 -21.66 -20.99
N TRP A 61 19.17 -21.74 -20.77
CA TRP A 61 20.17 -20.79 -21.27
C TRP A 61 20.38 -20.99 -22.77
#